data_AF-A0A662JTR0-F1
#
_entry.id   AF-A0A662JTR0-F1
#
_cell.length_a   1.000
_cell.length_b   1.000
_cell.length_c   1.000
_cell.angle_alpha   90.00
_cell.angle_beta   90.00
_cell.angle_gamma   90.00
#
_symmetry.space_group_name_H-M   'P 1'
#
loop_
_entity.id
_entity.type
_entity.pdbx_description
1 polymer ?
#
loop_
_entity_poly.entity_id
_entity_poly.type
_entity_poly.pdbx_seq_one_letter_code
_entity_poly.pdbx_strand_id
1 'polypeptide(L)' 'VLTVMDFMKRVSLAYVSRGEFLQERYLGIRLAEIEGLELHKKALEVRR' A
#
# COMPACT_ATOMS: atom_id res chain seq x y z
N VAL A 1 -29.93 -9.44 -15.85
CA VAL A 1 -29.65 -10.88 -15.71
C VAL A 1 -28.63 -11.01 -14.59
N LEU A 2 -28.88 -11.91 -13.63
CA LEU A 2 -27.97 -12.17 -12.51
C LEU A 2 -26.81 -13.09 -12.97
N THR A 3 -25.62 -12.88 -12.42
CA THR A 3 -24.40 -13.62 -12.76
C THR A 3 -23.69 -14.11 -11.50
N VAL A 4 -22.75 -15.04 -11.65
CA VAL A 4 -21.93 -15.53 -10.51
C VAL A 4 -21.14 -14.40 -9.85
N MET A 5 -20.75 -13.38 -10.63
CA MET A 5 -20.00 -12.23 -10.11
C MET A 5 -20.80 -11.43 -9.08
N ASP A 6 -22.14 -11.45 -9.13
CA ASP A 6 -23.00 -10.74 -8.18
C ASP A 6 -22.95 -11.36 -6.76
N PHE A 7 -22.42 -12.58 -6.63
CA PHE A 7 -22.24 -13.28 -5.36
C PHE A 7 -20.78 -13.43 -4.93
N MET A 8 -19.84 -12.96 -5.75
CA MET A 8 -18.41 -13.01 -5.45
C MET A 8 -17.90 -11.64 -5.01
N LYS A 9 -16.82 -11.64 -4.21
CA LYS A 9 -16.08 -10.43 -3.86
C LYS A 9 -14.64 -10.54 -4.33
N ARG A 10 -14.11 -9.45 -4.89
CA ARG A 10 -12.70 -9.37 -5.31
C ARG A 10 -11.82 -9.16 -4.09
N VAL A 11 -10.69 -9.87 -4.06
CA VAL A 11 -9.62 -9.69 -3.08
C VAL A 11 -8.34 -9.39 -3.84
N SER A 12 -7.63 -8.35 -3.42
CA SER A 12 -6.31 -8.02 -3.95
C SER A 12 -5.24 -8.54 -3.01
N LEU A 13 -4.18 -9.11 -3.57
CA LEU A 13 -2.98 -9.53 -2.84
C LEU A 13 -1.82 -8.67 -3.32
N ALA A 14 -0.99 -8.23 -2.39
CA ALA A 14 0.21 -7.45 -2.67
C ALA A 14 1.40 -8.01 -1.88
N TYR A 15 2.53 -8.10 -2.56
CA TYR A 15 3.81 -8.50 -1.99
C TYR A 15 4.89 -7.68 -2.68
N VAL A 16 5.89 -7.22 -1.92
CA VAL A 16 7.03 -6.48 -2.44
C VAL A 16 8.31 -7.03 -1.84
N SER A 17 9.34 -7.13 -2.66
CA SER A 17 10.68 -7.42 -2.16
C SER A 17 11.24 -6.22 -1.39
N ARG A 18 12.31 -6.45 -0.63
CA ARG A 18 13.01 -5.36 0.06
C ARG A 18 13.54 -4.30 -0.92
N GLY A 19 14.04 -4.70 -2.08
CA GLY A 19 14.57 -3.79 -3.09
C GLY A 19 13.50 -2.86 -3.64
N GLU A 20 12.37 -3.44 -4.09
CA GLU A 20 11.22 -2.67 -4.59
C GLU A 20 10.65 -1.75 -3.52
N PHE A 21 10.53 -2.23 -2.27
CA PHE A 21 10.06 -1.40 -1.17
C PHE A 21 10.98 -0.19 -0.95
N LEU A 22 12.30 -0.39 -0.90
CA LEU A 22 13.24 0.71 -0.64
C LEU A 22 13.33 1.72 -1.78
N GLN A 23 13.13 1.29 -3.03
CA GLN A 23 13.06 2.17 -4.20
C GLN A 23 11.86 3.13 -4.09
N GLU A 24 10.68 2.60 -3.75
CA GLU A 24 9.44 3.39 -3.72
C GLU A 24 9.13 4.03 -2.35
N ARG A 25 9.87 3.66 -1.30
CA ARG A 25 9.64 4.11 0.09
C ARG A 25 9.58 5.62 0.22
N TYR A 26 10.48 6.34 -0.48
CA TYR A 26 10.54 7.80 -0.39
C TYR A 26 9.24 8.44 -0.89
N LEU A 27 8.68 7.94 -1.99
CA LEU A 27 7.40 8.43 -2.53
C LEU A 27 6.27 8.21 -1.52
N GLY A 28 6.18 7.01 -0.93
CA GLY A 28 5.18 6.71 0.09
C GLY A 28 5.27 7.61 1.33
N ILE A 29 6.48 7.92 1.79
CA ILE A 29 6.71 8.85 2.91
C ILE A 29 6.23 10.26 2.54
N ARG A 30 6.54 10.74 1.34
CA ARG A 30 6.15 12.08 0.87
C ARG A 30 4.63 12.22 0.74
N LEU A 31 3.96 11.19 0.23
CA LEU A 31 2.50 11.17 0.14
C LEU A 31 1.86 11.19 1.53
N ALA A 32 2.33 10.33 2.44
CA ALA A 32 1.82 10.29 3.81
C ALA A 32 2.04 11.61 4.55
N GLU A 33 3.14 12.32 4.31
CA GLU A 33 3.42 13.63 4.88
C GLU A 33 2.48 14.72 4.34
N ILE A 34 2.22 14.74 3.03
CA ILE A 34 1.29 15.69 2.40
C ILE A 34 -0.14 15.51 2.94
N GLU A 35 -0.54 14.26 3.19
CA GLU A 35 -1.87 13.92 3.68
C GLU A 35 -2.00 13.97 5.22
N GLY A 36 -0.92 14.28 5.95
CA GLY A 36 -0.92 14.33 7.42
C GLY A 36 -1.05 12.97 8.11
N LEU A 37 -0.65 11.89 7.43
CA LEU A 37 -0.77 10.50 7.89
C LEU A 37 0.49 10.02 8.64
N GLU A 38 0.74 10.60 9.82
CA GLU A 38 1.98 10.35 10.59
C GLU A 38 2.28 8.87 10.87
N LEU A 39 1.26 8.06 11.16
CA LEU A 39 1.45 6.63 11.41
C LEU A 39 1.85 5.85 10.16
N HIS A 40 1.34 6.24 8.98
CA HIS A 40 1.70 5.62 7.71
C HIS A 40 3.14 5.97 7.33
N LYS A 41 3.51 7.24 7.49
CA LYS A 41 4.89 7.71 7.34
C LYS A 41 5.85 6.92 8.23
N LYS A 42 5.57 6.85 9.54
CA LYS A 42 6.40 6.12 10.51
C LYS A 42 6.50 4.63 10.18
N ALA A 43 5.42 4.00 9.72
CA ALA A 43 5.45 2.60 9.30
C ALA A 43 6.41 2.37 8.13
N LEU A 44 6.50 3.31 7.19
CA LEU A 44 7.44 3.24 6.06
C LEU A 44 8.89 3.49 6.51
N GLU A 45 9.13 4.45 7.41
CA GLU A 45 10.46 4.85 7.88
C GLU A 45 11.19 3.78 8.69
N VAL A 46 10.46 2.99 9.49
CA VAL A 46 11.05 1.96 10.35
C VAL A 46 11.67 0.80 9.56
N ARG A 47 11.25 0.58 8.31
CA ARG A 47 11.68 -0.55 7.48
C ARG A 47 12.95 -0.20 6.70
N ARG A 48 14.04 -0.95 6.93
CA ARG A 48 15.40 -0.71 6.38
C ARG A 48 15.83 -1.73 5.32
#